data_AF-A0A656QB32-F1
#
_entry.id   AF-A0A656QB32-F1
#
_cell.length_a   1.000
_cell.length_b   1.000
_cell.length_c   1.000
_cell.angle_alpha   90.00
_cell.angle_beta   90.00
_cell.angle_gamma   90.00
#
_symmetry.space_group_name_H-M   'P 1'
#
loop_
_entity.id
_entity.type
_entity.pdbx_description
1 polymer ?
#
loop_
_entity_poly.entity_id
_entity_poly.type
_entity_poly.pdbx_seq_one_letter_code
_entity_poly.pdbx_strand_id
1 'polypeptide(L)'
;MAADKNISLPVTEKRGRGRPRKLDAMTNAQRQAAFRARHKTDKKRVTVTKNEYDELVLECERLREELAMARRAIAKPRGRMASEGEPPAASAVLAKPVPPADEAESDNKRLVVTMNGREIFSLQRLEAHYGISKRAVLERLIWWVDRSVVQSFGEDDMAFNRYLSRVTKNR
;
A
#
# COMPACT_ATOMS: atom_id res chain seq x y z
N MET A 1 30.58 10.46 -80.48
CA MET A 1 29.43 10.47 -79.54
C MET A 1 29.12 9.03 -79.18
N ALA A 2 29.54 8.58 -78.00
CA ALA A 2 29.18 7.27 -77.45
C ALA A 2 28.61 7.51 -76.05
N ALA A 3 27.44 6.94 -75.79
CA ALA A 3 26.57 7.26 -74.68
C ALA A 3 27.11 6.78 -73.32
N ASP A 4 27.16 7.69 -72.36
CA ASP A 4 27.32 7.39 -70.94
C ASP A 4 26.14 6.57 -70.43
N LYS A 5 26.37 5.28 -70.20
CA LYS A 5 25.45 4.42 -69.44
C LYS A 5 25.83 4.50 -67.97
N ASN A 6 25.32 5.52 -67.29
CA ASN A 6 25.25 5.53 -65.83
C ASN A 6 24.25 4.47 -65.36
N ILE A 7 24.73 3.25 -65.15
CA ILE A 7 23.97 2.16 -64.56
C ILE A 7 23.91 2.44 -63.05
N SER A 8 22.86 3.15 -62.62
CA SER A 8 22.53 3.25 -61.20
C SER A 8 22.01 1.89 -60.74
N LEU A 9 22.81 1.15 -59.96
CA LEU A 9 22.36 -0.07 -59.32
C LEU A 9 21.35 0.29 -58.21
N PRO A 10 20.18 -0.36 -58.14
CA PRO A 10 19.26 -0.12 -57.04
C PRO A 10 19.92 -0.59 -55.74
N VAL A 11 20.04 0.32 -54.76
CA VAL A 11 20.45 -0.02 -53.40
C VAL A 11 19.40 -0.96 -52.84
N THR A 12 19.64 -2.26 -52.95
CA THR A 12 18.77 -3.26 -52.36
C THR A 12 18.93 -3.17 -50.85
N GLU A 13 17.86 -2.78 -50.16
CA GLU A 13 17.79 -2.89 -48.72
C GLU A 13 18.04 -4.36 -48.34
N LYS A 14 19.20 -4.62 -47.72
CA LYS A 14 19.56 -5.95 -47.24
C LYS A 14 18.47 -6.44 -46.28
N ARG A 15 17.60 -7.33 -46.76
CA ARG A 15 16.62 -8.04 -45.93
C ARG A 15 17.37 -8.95 -44.98
N GLY A 16 17.47 -8.55 -43.71
CA GLY A 16 18.03 -9.39 -42.66
C GLY A 16 17.28 -10.72 -42.60
N ARG A 17 18.01 -11.84 -42.54
CA ARG A 17 17.42 -13.16 -42.33
C ARG A 17 16.66 -13.15 -41.00
N GLY A 18 15.34 -13.33 -41.04
CA GLY A 18 14.51 -13.38 -39.84
C GLY A 18 13.02 -13.11 -40.12
N ARG A 19 12.19 -13.43 -39.13
CA ARG A 19 10.74 -13.23 -39.13
C ARG A 19 10.40 -11.75 -39.40
N PRO A 20 9.38 -11.44 -40.23
CA PRO A 20 8.97 -10.06 -40.50
C PRO A 20 8.79 -9.25 -39.21
N ARG A 21 9.28 -8.01 -39.21
CA ARG A 21 9.09 -7.11 -38.06
C ARG A 21 7.61 -6.84 -37.85
N LYS A 22 7.18 -6.80 -36.59
CA LYS A 22 5.84 -6.30 -36.24
C LYS A 22 5.74 -4.84 -36.67
N LEU A 23 4.59 -4.42 -37.20
CA LEU A 23 4.35 -3.06 -37.72
C LEU A 23 4.60 -1.96 -36.68
N ASP A 24 4.47 -2.29 -35.39
CA ASP A 24 4.65 -1.38 -34.25
C ASP A 24 6.02 -1.52 -33.56
N ALA A 25 6.97 -2.25 -34.16
CA ALA A 25 8.28 -2.43 -33.56
C ALA A 25 9.17 -1.19 -33.78
N MET A 26 9.53 -0.49 -32.68
CA MET A 26 10.52 0.59 -32.73
C MET A 26 11.81 0.14 -33.43
N THR A 27 12.31 0.99 -34.31
CA THR A 27 13.61 0.77 -34.96
C THR A 27 14.74 0.82 -33.94
N ASN A 28 15.89 0.22 -34.25
CA ASN A 28 17.06 0.28 -33.34
C ASN A 28 17.52 1.72 -33.10
N ALA A 29 17.42 2.60 -34.11
CA ALA A 29 17.72 4.02 -33.97
C ALA A 29 16.75 4.71 -32.99
N GLN A 30 15.45 4.42 -33.08
CA GLN A 30 14.44 4.94 -32.15
C GLN A 30 14.66 4.42 -30.72
N ARG A 31 14.98 3.13 -30.56
CA ARG A 31 15.34 2.56 -29.25
C ARG A 31 16.54 3.26 -28.62
N GLN A 32 17.58 3.51 -29.43
CA GLN A 32 18.78 4.19 -28.95
C GLN A 32 18.51 5.66 -28.62
N ALA A 33 17.66 6.34 -29.39
CA ALA A 33 17.23 7.71 -29.11
C ALA A 33 16.41 7.80 -27.80
N ALA A 34 15.45 6.90 -27.59
CA ALA A 34 14.66 6.84 -26.37
C ALA A 34 15.54 6.54 -25.14
N PHE A 35 16.52 5.64 -25.27
CA PHE A 35 17.49 5.36 -24.21
C PHE A 35 18.34 6.60 -23.87
N ARG A 36 18.86 7.30 -24.88
CA ARG A 36 19.63 8.53 -24.69
C ARG A 36 18.79 9.64 -24.06
N ALA A 37 17.52 9.77 -24.43
CA ALA A 37 16.61 10.76 -23.86
C ALA A 37 16.37 10.51 -22.36
N ARG A 38 16.12 9.25 -21.96
CA ARG A 38 15.95 8.86 -20.54
C ARG A 38 17.20 9.15 -19.72
N HIS A 39 18.37 8.85 -20.25
CA HIS A 39 19.63 9.07 -19.53
C HIS A 39 20.20 10.48 -19.62
N LYS A 40 19.58 11.39 -20.38
CA LYS A 40 19.98 12.80 -20.46
C LYS A 40 19.51 13.57 -19.21
N THR A 41 18.38 13.20 -18.63
CA THR A 41 17.88 13.79 -17.38
C THR A 41 18.68 13.33 -16.16
N ASP A 42 19.04 12.05 -16.09
CA ASP A 42 19.75 11.47 -14.95
C ASP A 42 21.22 11.92 -14.85
N LYS A 43 21.81 12.38 -15.96
CA LYS A 43 23.22 12.81 -16.02
C LYS A 43 23.41 14.31 -15.80
N LYS A 44 22.36 15.07 -15.46
CA LYS A 44 22.51 16.48 -15.09
C LYS A 44 23.20 16.53 -13.73
N ARG A 45 24.53 16.67 -13.74
CA ARG A 45 25.33 16.89 -12.53
C ARG A 45 24.87 18.22 -11.93
N VAL A 46 24.09 18.15 -10.85
CA VAL A 46 23.72 19.31 -10.05
C VAL A 46 24.91 19.61 -9.15
N THR A 47 25.73 20.58 -9.53
CA THR A 47 26.75 21.14 -8.65
C THR A 47 26.06 22.15 -7.75
N VAL A 48 25.71 21.71 -6.54
CA VAL A 48 25.23 22.61 -5.50
C VAL A 48 26.44 23.32 -4.93
N THR A 49 26.44 24.65 -4.96
CA THR A 49 27.49 25.43 -4.29
C THR A 49 27.35 25.25 -2.78
N LYS A 50 28.45 25.33 -2.02
CA LYS A 50 28.44 25.06 -0.56
C LYS A 50 27.36 25.87 0.18
N ASN A 51 27.13 27.11 -0.25
CA ASN A 51 26.14 28.00 0.34
C ASN A 51 24.70 27.50 0.11
N GLU A 52 24.38 27.04 -1.10
CA GLU A 52 23.06 26.45 -1.42
C GLU A 52 22.83 25.14 -0.66
N TYR A 53 23.89 24.37 -0.39
CA TYR A 53 23.80 23.16 0.42
C TYR A 53 23.49 23.49 1.88
N ASP A 54 24.18 24.47 2.45
CA ASP A 54 23.96 24.90 3.84
C ASP A 54 22.53 25.47 4.02
N GLU A 55 22.03 26.22 3.04
CA GLU A 55 20.63 26.70 3.00
C GLU A 55 19.61 25.55 2.95
N LEU A 56 19.84 24.54 2.09
CA LEU A 56 18.97 23.37 1.98
C LEU A 56 18.98 22.52 3.26
N VAL A 57 20.11 22.44 3.96
CA VAL A 57 20.22 21.74 5.24
C VAL A 57 19.37 22.42 6.29
N LEU A 58 19.43 23.76 6.39
CA LEU A 58 18.62 24.54 7.31
C LEU A 58 17.12 24.42 7.00
N GLU A 59 16.74 24.44 5.73
CA GLU A 59 15.36 24.23 5.31
C GLU A 59 14.87 22.81 5.65
N CYS A 60 15.71 21.79 5.43
CA CYS A 60 15.41 20.41 5.82
C CYS A 60 15.22 20.26 7.33
N GLU A 61 16.07 20.89 8.14
CA GLU A 61 15.97 20.86 9.59
C GLU A 61 14.70 21.54 10.07
N ARG A 62 14.39 22.72 9.53
CA ARG A 62 13.13 23.43 9.80
C ARG A 62 11.90 22.59 9.45
N LEU A 63 11.87 21.97 8.27
CA LEU A 63 10.76 21.12 7.86
C LEU A 63 10.62 19.88 8.76
N ARG A 64 11.74 19.30 9.22
CA ARG A 64 11.71 18.19 10.19
C ARG A 64 11.14 18.62 11.54
N GLU A 65 11.47 19.81 12.01
CA GLU A 65 10.93 20.39 13.24
C GLU A 65 9.44 20.70 13.11
N GLU A 66 9.02 21.32 12.00
CA GLU A 66 7.60 21.58 11.71
C GLU A 66 6.80 20.28 11.63
N LEU A 67 7.34 19.23 11.02
CA LEU A 67 6.73 17.90 10.97
C LEU A 67 6.67 17.26 12.37
N ALA A 68 7.72 17.38 13.17
CA ALA A 68 7.73 16.90 14.56
C ALA A 68 6.71 17.65 15.43
N MET A 69 6.56 18.96 15.24
CA MET A 69 5.58 19.80 15.91
C MET A 69 4.16 19.46 15.47
N ALA A 70 3.91 19.26 14.17
CA ALA A 70 2.61 18.81 13.67
C ALA A 70 2.25 17.43 14.20
N ARG A 71 3.20 16.47 14.25
CA ARG A 71 3.00 15.15 14.87
C ARG A 71 2.68 15.27 16.35
N ARG A 72 3.39 16.12 17.09
CA ARG A 72 3.09 16.39 18.51
C ARG A 72 1.73 17.07 18.68
N ALA A 73 1.36 18.00 17.80
CA ALA A 73 0.08 18.69 17.82
C ALA A 73 -1.10 17.79 17.41
N ILE A 74 -0.86 16.70 16.70
CA ILE A 74 -1.85 15.62 16.45
C ILE A 74 -1.88 14.63 17.62
N ALA A 75 -0.74 14.40 18.30
CA ALA A 75 -0.67 13.53 19.48
C ALA A 75 -1.23 14.19 20.76
N LYS A 76 -1.10 15.50 20.93
CA LYS A 76 -1.57 16.26 22.09
C LYS A 76 -3.11 16.31 22.26
N PRO A 77 -3.95 16.43 21.20
CA PRO A 77 -5.40 16.26 21.31
C PRO A 77 -5.77 14.80 21.57
N ARG A 78 -4.94 13.83 21.16
CA ARG A 78 -5.13 12.41 21.47
C ARG A 78 -4.79 12.06 22.92
N GLY A 79 -3.80 12.69 23.53
CA GLY A 79 -3.37 12.38 24.89
C GLY A 79 -4.37 12.73 26.01
N ARG A 80 -5.33 13.64 25.77
CA ARG A 80 -6.41 13.94 26.73
C ARG A 80 -7.71 13.16 26.49
N MET A 81 -7.83 12.42 25.38
CA MET A 81 -8.98 11.56 25.09
C MET A 81 -8.61 10.07 24.94
N ALA A 82 -7.33 9.71 25.11
CA ALA A 82 -6.82 8.34 25.07
C ALA A 82 -6.86 7.63 26.43
N SER A 83 -7.74 8.05 27.35
CA SER A 83 -8.26 7.13 28.35
C SER A 83 -9.66 6.72 27.91
N GLU A 84 -9.78 5.46 27.51
CA GLU A 84 -11.03 4.67 27.40
C GLU A 84 -11.77 4.58 26.05
N GLY A 85 -11.52 5.45 25.05
CA GLY A 85 -12.43 5.52 23.88
C GLY A 85 -11.92 5.22 22.46
N GLU A 86 -10.61 5.31 22.15
CA GLU A 86 -10.15 5.13 20.75
C GLU A 86 -9.72 3.66 20.51
N PRO A 87 -10.33 2.93 19.56
CA PRO A 87 -9.99 1.54 19.34
C PRO A 87 -8.54 1.46 18.84
N PRO A 88 -7.69 0.61 19.46
CA PRO A 88 -6.30 0.48 19.07
C PRO A 88 -6.21 0.08 17.60
N ALA A 89 -5.20 0.59 16.88
CA ALA A 89 -4.92 0.17 15.51
C ALA A 89 -4.91 -1.37 15.43
N ALA A 90 -5.47 -1.97 14.38
CA ALA A 90 -5.62 -3.42 14.25
C ALA A 90 -4.31 -4.20 14.47
N SER A 91 -3.16 -3.59 14.18
CA SER A 91 -1.83 -4.15 14.46
C SER A 91 -1.50 -4.27 15.96
N ALA A 92 -1.99 -3.34 16.80
CA ALA A 92 -1.83 -3.37 18.24
C ALA A 92 -2.79 -4.37 18.92
N VAL A 93 -3.91 -4.69 18.26
CA VAL A 93 -4.87 -5.72 18.70
C VAL A 93 -4.23 -7.10 18.65
N LEU A 94 -3.53 -7.40 17.56
CA LEU A 94 -2.89 -8.70 17.38
C LEU A 94 -1.72 -8.94 18.34
N ALA A 95 -1.16 -7.88 18.93
CA ALA A 95 -0.09 -7.99 19.94
C ALA A 95 -0.64 -8.28 21.36
N LYS A 96 -1.91 -8.00 21.63
CA LYS A 96 -2.51 -8.20 22.95
C LYS A 96 -3.30 -9.52 22.99
N PRO A 97 -3.19 -10.32 24.07
CA PRO A 97 -4.06 -11.46 24.25
C PRO A 97 -5.51 -10.99 24.44
N VAL A 98 -6.46 -11.75 23.88
CA VAL A 98 -7.89 -11.60 24.22
C VAL A 98 -8.01 -11.92 25.72
N PRO A 99 -8.73 -11.11 26.52
CA PRO A 99 -9.01 -11.47 27.90
C PRO A 99 -9.63 -12.88 27.94
N PRO A 100 -9.21 -13.76 28.85
CA PRO A 100 -9.87 -15.05 29.00
C PRO A 100 -11.35 -14.79 29.29
N ALA A 101 -12.23 -15.38 28.48
CA ALA A 101 -13.63 -15.48 28.87
C ALA A 101 -13.68 -16.29 30.17
N ASP A 102 -14.58 -15.93 31.08
CA ASP A 102 -14.82 -16.73 32.27
C ASP A 102 -15.05 -18.19 31.84
N GLU A 103 -14.17 -19.09 32.28
CA GLU A 103 -14.12 -20.48 31.80
C GLU A 103 -15.45 -21.24 32.04
N ALA A 104 -16.33 -20.69 32.88
CA ALA A 104 -17.66 -21.19 33.16
C ALA A 104 -18.65 -21.09 31.97
N GLU A 105 -18.38 -20.26 30.96
CA GLU A 105 -19.29 -20.01 29.82
C GLU A 105 -18.62 -20.15 28.44
N SER A 106 -17.48 -20.85 28.35
CA SER A 106 -16.77 -21.04 27.07
C SER A 106 -17.46 -22.07 26.16
N ASP A 107 -18.60 -21.70 25.60
CA ASP A 107 -19.29 -22.40 24.52
C ASP A 107 -18.48 -22.29 23.22
N ASN A 108 -17.48 -23.16 23.08
CA ASN A 108 -16.69 -23.26 21.85
C ASN A 108 -17.58 -23.63 20.66
N LYS A 109 -17.93 -22.65 19.82
CA LYS A 109 -18.72 -22.83 18.60
C LYS A 109 -17.81 -22.94 17.37
N ARG A 110 -18.14 -23.87 16.47
CA ARG A 110 -17.39 -24.06 15.22
C ARG A 110 -17.88 -23.08 14.16
N LEU A 111 -16.99 -22.22 13.69
CA LEU A 111 -17.22 -21.33 12.56
C LEU A 111 -16.55 -21.90 11.30
N VAL A 112 -17.30 -22.02 10.20
CA VAL A 112 -16.75 -22.36 8.87
C VAL A 112 -16.90 -21.13 7.98
N VAL A 113 -15.78 -20.65 7.44
CA VAL A 113 -15.75 -19.44 6.61
C VAL A 113 -15.11 -19.75 5.26
N THR A 114 -15.73 -19.26 4.20
CA THR A 114 -15.17 -19.24 2.85
C THR A 114 -14.47 -17.90 2.63
N MET A 115 -13.22 -17.94 2.19
CA MET A 115 -12.38 -16.75 1.96
C MET A 115 -11.73 -16.85 0.57
N ASN A 116 -11.43 -15.72 -0.07
CA ASN A 116 -10.67 -15.77 -1.32
C ASN A 116 -9.19 -16.06 -1.03
N GLY A 117 -8.44 -16.39 -2.09
CA GLY A 117 -7.02 -16.75 -1.95
C GLY A 117 -6.19 -15.63 -1.32
N ARG A 118 -6.52 -14.36 -1.59
CA ARG A 118 -5.79 -13.20 -1.04
C ARG A 118 -5.89 -13.13 0.48
N GLU A 119 -7.08 -13.33 1.02
CA GLU A 119 -7.35 -13.27 2.45
C GLU A 119 -6.71 -14.46 3.17
N ILE A 120 -6.65 -15.64 2.54
CA ILE A 120 -5.91 -16.79 3.06
C ILE A 120 -4.41 -16.46 3.19
N PHE A 121 -3.80 -15.82 2.18
CA PHE A 121 -2.41 -15.39 2.25
C PHE A 121 -2.18 -14.29 3.30
N SER A 122 -3.14 -13.38 3.48
CA SER A 122 -3.08 -12.38 4.54
C SER A 122 -3.07 -13.03 5.93
N LEU A 123 -3.92 -14.04 6.17
CA LEU A 123 -3.92 -14.78 7.43
C LEU A 123 -2.59 -15.50 7.69
N GLN A 124 -2.02 -16.15 6.68
CA GLN A 124 -0.71 -16.79 6.79
C GLN A 124 0.40 -15.79 7.13
N ARG A 125 0.34 -14.59 6.54
CA ARG A 125 1.31 -13.53 6.82
C ARG A 125 1.18 -13.01 8.25
N LEU A 126 -0.04 -12.84 8.75
CA LEU A 126 -0.31 -12.41 10.11
C LEU A 126 0.14 -13.47 11.13
N GLU A 127 -0.12 -14.74 10.86
CA GLU A 127 0.38 -15.86 11.65
C GLU A 127 1.91 -15.83 11.74
N ALA A 128 2.61 -15.70 10.61
CA ALA A 128 4.07 -15.65 10.58
C ALA A 128 4.63 -14.41 11.29
N HIS A 129 3.99 -13.25 11.15
CA HIS A 129 4.47 -12.00 11.72
C HIS A 129 4.28 -11.91 13.24
N TYR A 130 3.16 -12.42 13.76
CA TYR A 130 2.80 -12.32 15.17
C TYR A 130 3.04 -13.61 15.97
N GLY A 131 3.41 -14.71 15.31
CA GLY A 131 3.69 -15.99 15.96
C GLY A 131 2.46 -16.62 16.63
N ILE A 132 1.26 -16.29 16.16
CA ILE A 132 -0.03 -16.77 16.69
C ILE A 132 -0.77 -17.58 15.64
N SER A 133 -1.55 -18.57 16.07
CA SER A 133 -2.32 -19.40 15.16
C SER A 133 -3.36 -18.57 14.39
N LYS A 134 -3.71 -19.01 13.17
CA LYS A 134 -4.79 -18.37 12.37
C LYS A 134 -6.09 -18.23 13.16
N ARG A 135 -6.41 -19.22 14.01
CA ARG A 135 -7.58 -19.18 14.91
C ARG A 135 -7.47 -18.00 15.87
N ALA A 136 -6.33 -17.84 16.55
CA ALA A 136 -6.12 -16.74 17.48
C ALA A 136 -6.12 -15.36 16.79
N VAL A 137 -5.65 -15.27 15.54
CA VAL A 137 -5.77 -14.05 14.73
C VAL A 137 -7.24 -13.70 14.52
N LEU A 138 -8.06 -14.67 14.10
CA LEU A 138 -9.48 -14.46 13.86
C LEU A 138 -10.23 -14.11 15.14
N GLU A 139 -9.98 -14.82 16.24
CA GLU A 139 -10.60 -14.53 17.55
C GLU A 139 -10.27 -13.12 18.04
N ARG A 140 -9.00 -12.70 17.94
CA ARG A 140 -8.57 -11.34 18.33
C ARG A 140 -9.24 -10.26 17.48
N LEU A 141 -9.33 -10.49 16.17
CA LEU A 141 -9.98 -9.53 15.26
C LEU A 141 -11.48 -9.45 15.53
N ILE A 142 -12.16 -10.59 15.70
CA ILE A 142 -13.60 -10.63 15.97
C ILE A 142 -13.90 -9.92 17.29
N TRP A 143 -13.18 -10.27 18.36
CA TRP A 143 -13.36 -9.63 19.66
C TRP A 143 -13.11 -8.11 19.61
N TRP A 144 -12.10 -7.67 18.86
CA TRP A 144 -11.84 -6.24 18.72
C TRP A 144 -12.91 -5.51 17.91
N VAL A 145 -13.38 -6.10 16.80
CA VAL A 145 -14.48 -5.52 16.02
C VAL A 145 -15.71 -5.40 16.90
N ASP A 146 -16.06 -6.46 17.63
CA ASP A 146 -17.20 -6.47 18.56
C ASP A 146 -17.05 -5.39 19.63
N ARG A 147 -15.90 -5.34 20.32
CA ARG A 147 -15.61 -4.29 21.30
C ARG A 147 -15.68 -2.88 20.71
N SER A 148 -15.20 -2.69 19.48
CA SER A 148 -15.27 -1.39 18.79
C SER A 148 -16.72 -1.00 18.47
N VAL A 149 -17.56 -1.96 18.11
CA VAL A 149 -18.99 -1.76 17.88
C VAL A 149 -19.68 -1.39 19.21
N VAL A 150 -19.48 -2.18 20.26
CA VAL A 150 -20.03 -1.90 21.60
C VAL A 150 -19.61 -0.52 22.10
N GLN A 151 -18.34 -0.15 21.95
CA GLN A 151 -17.85 1.19 22.30
C GLN A 151 -18.50 2.32 21.47
N SER A 152 -18.85 2.06 20.21
CA SER A 152 -19.47 3.06 19.32
C SER A 152 -20.96 3.27 19.61
N PHE A 153 -21.67 2.22 20.03
CA PHE A 153 -23.11 2.28 20.32
C PHE A 153 -23.43 2.49 21.82
N GLY A 154 -22.44 2.32 22.71
CA GLY A 154 -22.65 2.32 24.16
C GLY A 154 -23.46 1.10 24.62
N GLU A 155 -24.05 1.16 25.83
CA GLU A 155 -24.98 0.14 26.35
C GLU A 155 -26.39 0.21 25.72
N ASP A 156 -26.59 1.01 24.66
CA ASP A 156 -27.89 1.13 23.99
C ASP A 156 -28.08 0.01 22.95
N ASP A 157 -28.37 -1.20 23.45
CA ASP A 157 -28.73 -2.36 22.63
C ASP A 157 -29.92 -2.08 21.69
N MET A 158 -30.79 -1.12 22.04
CA MET A 158 -31.90 -0.69 21.19
C MET A 158 -31.42 0.13 20.00
N ALA A 159 -30.33 0.90 20.11
CA ALA A 159 -29.67 1.55 18.97
C ALA A 159 -29.09 0.53 17.98
N PHE A 160 -28.42 -0.52 18.48
CA PHE A 160 -27.87 -1.57 17.64
C PHE A 160 -28.97 -2.36 16.90
N ASN A 161 -30.04 -2.75 17.60
CA ASN A 161 -31.19 -3.43 16.99
C ASN A 161 -31.92 -2.57 15.95
N ARG A 162 -32.01 -1.25 16.16
CA ARG A 162 -32.52 -0.29 15.15
C ARG A 162 -31.61 -0.20 13.92
N TYR A 163 -30.30 -0.28 14.09
CA TYR A 163 -29.36 -0.35 12.97
C TYR A 163 -29.54 -1.63 12.15
N LEU A 164 -29.58 -2.80 12.81
CA LEU A 164 -29.77 -4.09 12.13
C LEU A 164 -31.08 -4.15 11.34
N SER A 165 -32.18 -3.69 11.94
CA SER A 165 -33.49 -3.66 11.28
C SER A 165 -33.55 -2.71 10.08
N ARG A 166 -32.79 -1.61 10.07
CA ARG A 166 -32.67 -0.73 8.90
C ARG A 166 -31.86 -1.37 7.78
N VAL A 167 -30.72 -1.99 8.11
CA VAL A 167 -29.84 -2.62 7.11
C VAL A 167 -30.52 -3.80 6.43
N THR A 168 -31.29 -4.58 7.18
CA THR A 168 -32.01 -5.75 6.67
C THR A 168 -33.27 -5.40 5.87
N LYS A 169 -33.96 -4.29 6.19
CA LYS A 169 -35.12 -3.81 5.41
C LYS A 169 -34.74 -3.19 4.06
N ASN A 170 -33.52 -2.69 3.92
CA ASN A 170 -33.04 -2.01 2.72
C ASN A 170 -32.31 -2.94 1.74
N ARG A 171 -32.48 -4.26 1.89
CA ARG A 171 -31.82 -5.29 1.08
C ARG A 171 -32.87 -6.16 0.39
#